data_AF-A0A1Y2DJJ9-F1
#
_entry.id   AF-A0A1Y2DJJ9-F1
#
_cell.length_a   1.000
_cell.length_b   1.000
_cell.length_c   1.000
_cell.angle_alpha   90.00
_cell.angle_beta   90.00
_cell.angle_gamma   90.00
#
_symmetry.space_group_name_H-M   'P 1'
#
loop_
_entity.id
_entity.type
_entity.pdbx_description
1 polymer ?
#
loop_
_entity_poly.entity_id
_entity_poly.type
_entity_poly.pdbx_seq_one_letter_code
_entity_poly.pdbx_strand_id
1 'polypeptide(L)'
;MKQQKTLKETKSESIIKNRKKSKKLKKKEALLKSKELNNKNQKLKKLSKKEKRRIKREQEEKLREIENQKDEECKKKMKLVKYFIVVDLEWTCYNPIEKERSEIIEIGCQIVKYIPEKRKLEDVAEFQQYVKPVINPTLTKICTDLTGIKQETVDKAPTFKEAWESFLVFLNKHNITTENARFVSWGTRDFNPVIPDALERENILPPEPDGYPAYFDLQYEYSLFTGKYCPFFKLSLAIEECKLDFSQFGGSHHSAIVDAKSEAGIFKKMISAGWDPYELVNNFEIKNNLANKNSNDSSDIKNDIS
;
A
#
# COMPACT_ATOMS: atom_id res chain seq x y z
N MET A 1 39.73 0.19 8.22
CA MET A 1 38.36 -0.38 8.05
C MET A 1 37.30 0.14 9.04
N LYS A 2 37.62 0.57 10.27
CA LYS A 2 36.61 1.10 11.22
C LYS A 2 36.13 2.54 10.96
N GLN A 3 36.92 3.40 10.32
CA GLN A 3 36.55 4.82 10.09
C GLN A 3 35.65 5.07 8.85
N GLN A 4 35.56 4.12 7.90
CA GLN A 4 34.65 4.26 6.74
C GLN A 4 33.22 3.77 7.01
N LYS A 5 32.99 3.05 8.12
CA LYS A 5 31.67 2.54 8.51
C LYS A 5 30.82 3.64 9.17
N THR A 6 31.44 4.45 10.03
CA THR A 6 30.82 5.56 10.76
C THR A 6 30.41 6.75 9.89
N LEU A 7 31.08 6.97 8.74
CA LEU A 7 30.71 8.02 7.77
C LEU A 7 29.55 7.65 6.84
N LYS A 8 29.19 6.35 6.74
CA LYS A 8 28.04 5.88 5.97
C LYS A 8 26.75 5.91 6.79
N GLU A 9 26.82 5.60 8.08
CA GLU A 9 25.70 5.67 9.03
C GLU A 9 25.22 7.12 9.26
N THR A 10 26.13 8.10 9.27
CA THR A 10 25.76 9.53 9.44
C THR A 10 25.17 10.17 8.17
N LYS A 11 25.45 9.61 6.98
CA LYS A 11 24.85 10.06 5.71
C LYS A 11 23.44 9.48 5.50
N SER A 12 23.17 8.25 5.92
CA SER A 12 21.82 7.66 5.82
C SER A 12 20.81 8.37 6.73
N GLU A 13 21.18 8.70 7.98
CA GLU A 13 20.32 9.44 8.91
C GLU A 13 19.98 10.86 8.44
N SER A 14 20.92 11.55 7.78
CA SER A 14 20.68 12.91 7.27
C SER A 14 19.82 12.95 5.99
N ILE A 15 19.82 11.86 5.19
CA ILE A 15 18.95 11.71 4.02
C ILE A 15 17.52 11.36 4.43
N ILE A 16 17.34 10.55 5.49
CA ILE A 16 16.03 10.20 6.07
C ILE A 16 15.36 11.41 6.73
N LYS A 17 16.12 12.29 7.40
CA LYS A 17 15.58 13.54 7.97
C LYS A 17 15.28 14.64 6.93
N ASN A 18 15.99 14.69 5.81
CA ASN A 18 15.83 15.79 4.84
C ASN A 18 14.78 15.56 3.74
N ARG A 19 14.25 14.34 3.55
CA ARG A 19 13.19 14.08 2.54
C ARG A 19 11.76 14.17 3.07
N LYS A 20 11.55 14.26 4.38
CA LYS A 20 10.22 14.58 4.98
C LYS A 20 9.77 16.05 4.75
N LYS A 21 10.60 16.91 4.13
CA LYS A 21 10.31 18.35 4.03
C LYS A 21 9.77 18.86 2.68
N SER A 22 9.46 18.01 1.69
CA SER A 22 9.27 18.54 0.31
C SER A 22 7.93 18.35 -0.41
N LYS A 23 7.04 17.39 -0.13
CA LYS A 23 5.82 17.26 -0.99
C LYS A 23 4.47 17.00 -0.32
N LYS A 24 4.39 16.86 1.01
CA LYS A 24 3.09 16.73 1.73
C LYS A 24 2.54 18.06 2.29
N LEU A 25 3.29 19.16 2.21
CA LEU A 25 2.90 20.46 2.78
C LEU A 25 2.11 21.40 1.83
N LYS A 26 1.78 20.98 0.61
CA LYS A 26 1.20 21.90 -0.40
C LYS A 26 -0.24 21.62 -0.85
N LYS A 27 -0.91 20.59 -0.34
CA LYS A 27 -2.25 20.23 -0.87
C LYS A 27 -3.40 20.12 0.13
N LYS A 28 -3.17 20.18 1.44
CA LYS A 28 -4.25 20.01 2.45
C LYS A 28 -4.66 21.29 3.18
N GLU A 29 -4.02 22.43 2.91
CA GLU A 29 -4.39 23.76 3.44
C GLU A 29 -5.17 24.65 2.45
N ALA A 30 -5.37 24.21 1.21
CA ALA A 30 -5.75 25.11 0.12
C ALA A 30 -7.25 25.49 0.05
N LEU A 31 -8.17 24.78 0.73
CA LEU A 31 -9.61 24.98 0.48
C LEU A 31 -10.40 25.63 1.64
N LEU A 32 -9.87 25.65 2.88
CA LEU A 32 -10.61 26.18 4.04
C LEU A 32 -10.05 27.50 4.63
N LYS A 33 -9.15 28.19 3.91
CA LYS A 33 -8.39 29.34 4.44
C LYS A 33 -8.40 30.59 3.53
N SER A 34 -9.43 30.85 2.72
CA SER A 34 -9.37 32.04 1.83
C SER A 34 -9.75 33.37 2.52
N LYS A 35 -10.71 33.38 3.45
CA LYS A 35 -11.18 34.61 4.12
C LYS A 35 -10.43 34.95 5.42
N GLU A 36 -10.14 33.98 6.28
CA GLU A 36 -9.37 34.22 7.52
C GLU A 36 -7.89 34.54 7.28
N LEU A 37 -7.29 33.97 6.24
CA LEU A 37 -5.88 34.19 5.90
C LEU A 37 -5.66 35.59 5.32
N ASN A 38 -6.64 36.16 4.61
CA ASN A 38 -6.58 37.53 4.09
C ASN A 38 -6.57 38.57 5.21
N ASN A 39 -7.40 38.42 6.25
CA ASN A 39 -7.38 39.32 7.41
C ASN A 39 -6.10 39.18 8.26
N LYS A 40 -5.56 37.96 8.42
CA LYS A 40 -4.26 37.74 9.09
C LYS A 40 -3.08 38.32 8.28
N ASN A 41 -3.11 38.23 6.95
CA ASN A 41 -2.03 38.73 6.07
C ASN A 41 -1.93 40.27 6.04
N GLN A 42 -3.04 41.01 6.16
CA GLN A 42 -2.99 42.48 6.30
C GLN A 42 -2.35 42.91 7.64
N LYS A 43 -2.62 42.19 8.74
CA LYS A 43 -2.05 42.47 10.07
C LYS A 43 -0.55 42.14 10.14
N LEU A 44 -0.12 41.10 9.43
CA LEU A 44 1.29 40.69 9.31
C LEU A 44 2.18 41.71 8.58
N LYS A 45 1.65 42.53 7.65
CA LYS A 45 2.45 43.53 6.93
C LYS A 45 2.99 44.65 7.85
N LYS A 46 2.32 44.96 8.96
CA LYS A 46 2.68 46.04 9.91
C LYS A 46 3.62 45.61 11.06
N LEU A 47 3.99 44.33 11.16
CA LEU A 47 4.81 43.81 12.25
C LEU A 47 6.31 43.91 11.98
N SER A 48 7.11 44.08 13.05
CA SER A 48 8.57 44.09 12.96
C SER A 48 9.12 42.74 12.49
N LYS A 49 10.34 42.74 11.92
CA LYS A 49 11.04 41.49 11.54
C LYS A 49 11.17 40.51 12.71
N LYS A 50 11.30 41.02 13.94
CA LYS A 50 11.41 40.23 15.18
C LYS A 50 10.11 39.52 15.53
N GLU A 51 8.97 40.23 15.47
CA GLU A 51 7.64 39.65 15.73
C GLU A 51 7.25 38.60 14.68
N LYS A 52 7.53 38.85 13.40
CA LYS A 52 7.31 37.87 12.33
C LYS A 52 8.08 36.56 12.57
N ARG A 53 9.34 36.66 13.03
CA ARG A 53 10.16 35.50 13.38
C ARG A 53 9.60 34.75 14.60
N ARG A 54 9.09 35.47 15.61
CA ARG A 54 8.47 34.87 16.80
C ARG A 54 7.21 34.07 16.42
N ILE A 55 6.29 34.69 15.69
CA ILE A 55 5.05 34.05 15.20
C ILE A 55 5.36 32.82 14.36
N LYS A 56 6.38 32.88 13.48
CA LYS A 56 6.79 31.74 12.66
C LYS A 56 7.29 30.57 13.53
N ARG A 57 8.10 30.83 14.55
CA ARG A 57 8.57 29.79 15.49
C ARG A 57 7.42 29.17 16.27
N GLU A 58 6.53 29.99 16.82
CA GLU A 58 5.32 29.51 17.53
C GLU A 58 4.42 28.66 16.61
N GLN A 59 4.29 29.01 15.33
CA GLN A 59 3.57 28.21 14.34
C GLN A 59 4.27 26.88 14.02
N GLU A 60 5.59 26.89 13.83
CA GLU A 60 6.38 25.68 13.58
C GLU A 60 6.36 24.72 14.78
N GLU A 61 6.37 25.24 16.01
CA GLU A 61 6.27 24.46 17.24
C GLU A 61 4.89 23.81 17.39
N LYS A 62 3.81 24.57 17.21
CA LYS A 62 2.45 24.02 17.18
C LYS A 62 2.25 22.95 16.11
N LEU A 63 2.83 23.14 14.91
CA LEU A 63 2.76 22.14 13.85
C LEU A 63 3.47 20.84 14.24
N ARG A 64 4.63 20.92 14.92
CA ARG A 64 5.35 19.74 15.44
C ARG A 64 4.57 19.02 16.53
N GLU A 65 3.93 19.75 17.44
CA GLU A 65 3.06 19.16 18.46
C GLU A 65 1.90 18.38 17.83
N ILE A 66 1.24 18.97 16.83
CA ILE A 66 0.15 18.32 16.08
C ILE A 66 0.66 17.08 15.33
N GLU A 67 1.83 17.14 14.70
CA GLU A 67 2.45 15.97 14.05
C GLU A 67 2.75 14.86 15.07
N ASN A 68 3.36 15.20 16.20
CA ASN A 68 3.67 14.21 17.25
C ASN A 68 2.41 13.55 17.81
N GLN A 69 1.35 14.33 18.05
CA GLN A 69 0.06 13.78 18.52
C GLN A 69 -0.54 12.80 17.51
N LYS A 70 -0.48 13.14 16.21
CA LYS A 70 -0.95 12.25 15.13
C LYS A 70 -0.11 10.99 15.01
N ASP A 71 1.20 11.10 15.14
CA ASP A 71 2.11 9.95 15.09
C ASP A 71 1.82 8.98 16.25
N GLU A 72 1.60 9.49 17.47
CA GLU A 72 1.23 8.65 18.62
C GLU A 72 -0.14 7.98 18.44
N GLU A 73 -1.14 8.69 17.90
CA GLU A 73 -2.43 8.09 17.56
C GLU A 73 -2.27 6.98 16.50
N CYS A 74 -1.47 7.22 15.47
CA CYS A 74 -1.19 6.25 14.40
C CYS A 74 -0.51 4.99 14.95
N LYS A 75 0.49 5.15 15.82
CA LYS A 75 1.14 4.02 16.53
C LYS A 75 0.15 3.24 17.38
N LYS A 76 -0.74 3.94 18.10
CA LYS A 76 -1.79 3.28 18.90
C LYS A 76 -2.73 2.46 18.01
N LYS A 77 -3.12 2.98 16.84
CA LYS A 77 -3.91 2.24 15.84
C LYS A 77 -3.12 1.06 15.25
N MET A 78 -1.83 1.21 14.96
CA MET A 78 -0.99 0.11 14.46
C MET A 78 -0.93 -1.07 15.43
N LYS A 79 -0.94 -0.83 16.74
CA LYS A 79 -0.99 -1.90 17.74
C LYS A 79 -2.27 -2.75 17.69
N LEU A 80 -3.33 -2.28 17.03
CA LEU A 80 -4.54 -3.07 16.77
C LEU A 80 -4.37 -4.02 15.58
N VAL A 81 -3.41 -3.75 14.70
CA VAL A 81 -3.11 -4.58 13.53
C VAL A 81 -2.49 -5.89 14.00
N LYS A 82 -3.18 -6.99 13.70
CA LYS A 82 -2.77 -8.35 14.00
C LYS A 82 -2.54 -9.16 12.73
N TYR A 83 -3.22 -8.81 11.65
CA TYR A 83 -3.17 -9.55 10.40
C TYR A 83 -2.48 -8.74 9.31
N PHE A 84 -1.69 -9.44 8.52
CA PHE A 84 -1.08 -8.90 7.31
C PHE A 84 -1.51 -9.77 6.14
N ILE A 85 -2.08 -9.12 5.13
CA ILE A 85 -2.69 -9.76 3.98
C ILE A 85 -1.73 -9.53 2.82
N VAL A 86 -0.83 -10.48 2.62
CA VAL A 86 0.19 -10.39 1.56
C VAL A 86 -0.47 -10.75 0.25
N VAL A 87 -0.48 -9.82 -0.71
CA VAL A 87 -1.20 -9.91 -1.97
C VAL A 87 -0.24 -9.68 -3.11
N ASP A 88 -0.33 -10.54 -4.11
CA ASP A 88 0.31 -10.37 -5.41
C ASP A 88 -0.75 -10.64 -6.49
N LEU A 89 -0.62 -9.97 -7.64
CA LEU A 89 -1.56 -10.06 -8.75
C LEU A 89 -0.80 -10.32 -10.04
N GLU A 90 -1.34 -11.23 -10.86
CA GLU A 90 -0.94 -11.34 -12.25
C GLU A 90 -1.97 -10.66 -13.15
N TRP A 91 -1.51 -10.04 -14.23
CA TRP A 91 -2.38 -9.34 -15.18
C TRP A 91 -1.95 -9.59 -16.63
N THR A 92 -2.88 -9.37 -17.57
CA THR A 92 -2.60 -9.50 -19.00
C THR A 92 -1.42 -8.61 -19.40
N CYS A 93 -0.42 -9.21 -20.06
CA CYS A 93 0.75 -8.46 -20.53
C CYS A 93 0.35 -7.42 -21.57
N TYR A 94 0.83 -6.19 -21.38
CA TYR A 94 0.56 -5.06 -22.26
C TYR A 94 0.94 -5.36 -23.71
N ASN A 95 -0.03 -5.21 -24.63
CA ASN A 95 0.24 -5.16 -26.06
C ASN A 95 0.52 -3.69 -26.48
N PRO A 96 1.78 -3.31 -26.78
CA PRO A 96 2.13 -1.95 -27.15
C PRO A 96 1.49 -1.46 -28.45
N ILE A 97 1.03 -2.39 -29.30
CA ILE A 97 0.39 -2.08 -30.56
C ILE A 97 -1.04 -1.56 -30.33
N GLU A 98 -1.75 -2.15 -29.38
CA GLU A 98 -3.19 -1.90 -29.17
C GLU A 98 -3.48 -0.92 -28.03
N LYS A 99 -2.45 -0.54 -27.25
CA LYS A 99 -2.56 0.37 -26.08
C LYS A 99 -3.61 -0.08 -25.06
N GLU A 100 -3.84 -1.39 -24.99
CA GLU A 100 -4.88 -1.97 -24.16
C GLU A 100 -4.53 -1.89 -22.68
N ARG A 101 -5.56 -1.72 -21.84
CA ARG A 101 -5.40 -1.74 -20.39
C ARG A 101 -5.22 -3.19 -19.94
N SER A 102 -4.25 -3.42 -19.06
CA SER A 102 -4.10 -4.71 -18.40
C SER A 102 -5.35 -5.06 -17.56
N GLU A 103 -5.64 -6.34 -17.48
CA GLU A 103 -6.71 -6.95 -16.69
C GLU A 103 -6.09 -7.97 -15.74
N ILE A 104 -6.52 -7.97 -14.48
CA ILE A 104 -6.09 -8.98 -13.50
C ILE A 104 -6.57 -10.35 -13.98
N ILE A 105 -5.67 -11.34 -13.97
CA ILE A 105 -5.91 -12.72 -14.39
C ILE A 105 -5.62 -13.75 -13.28
N GLU A 106 -4.98 -13.34 -12.19
CA GLU A 106 -4.81 -14.14 -10.98
C GLU A 106 -4.76 -13.22 -9.75
N ILE A 107 -5.44 -13.62 -8.68
CA ILE A 107 -5.36 -13.01 -7.34
C ILE A 107 -4.71 -14.03 -6.42
N GLY A 108 -3.52 -13.74 -5.91
CA GLY A 108 -2.82 -14.53 -4.90
C GLY A 108 -2.80 -13.80 -3.57
N CYS A 109 -3.06 -14.54 -2.48
CA CYS A 109 -3.06 -13.97 -1.15
C CYS A 109 -2.60 -14.96 -0.07
N GLN A 110 -1.73 -14.51 0.83
CA GLN A 110 -1.36 -15.19 2.06
C GLN A 110 -1.67 -14.29 3.27
N ILE A 111 -2.61 -14.71 4.11
CA ILE A 111 -2.85 -14.07 5.41
C ILE A 111 -1.85 -14.62 6.42
N VAL A 112 -1.15 -13.73 7.10
CA VAL A 112 -0.30 -14.03 8.24
C VAL A 112 -0.70 -13.22 9.46
N LYS A 113 -0.53 -13.80 10.66
CA LYS A 113 -0.84 -13.16 11.94
C LYS A 113 0.44 -12.86 12.71
N TYR A 114 0.60 -11.63 13.15
CA TYR A 114 1.73 -11.23 13.98
C TYR A 114 1.49 -11.55 15.45
N ILE A 115 2.48 -12.17 16.07
CA ILE A 115 2.52 -12.50 17.50
C ILE A 115 3.69 -11.74 18.11
N PRO A 116 3.45 -10.53 18.67
CA PRO A 116 4.50 -9.66 19.17
C PRO A 116 5.39 -10.32 20.22
N GLU A 117 4.81 -11.08 21.15
CA GLU A 117 5.51 -11.72 22.27
C GLU A 117 6.55 -12.75 21.79
N LYS A 118 6.31 -13.33 20.60
CA LYS A 118 7.16 -14.33 19.98
C LYS A 118 7.99 -13.76 18.83
N ARG A 119 7.82 -12.47 18.49
CA ARG A 119 8.39 -11.81 17.32
C ARG A 119 8.33 -12.70 16.07
N LYS A 120 7.12 -13.15 15.73
CA LYS A 120 6.91 -14.05 14.59
C LYS A 120 5.59 -13.79 13.87
N LEU A 121 5.54 -14.22 12.61
CA LEU A 121 4.31 -14.31 11.82
C LEU A 121 3.91 -15.78 11.69
N GLU A 122 2.64 -16.09 11.97
CA GLU A 122 2.04 -17.41 11.74
C GLU A 122 1.15 -17.37 10.50
N ASP A 123 1.20 -18.42 9.69
CA ASP A 123 0.29 -18.58 8.56
C ASP A 123 -1.13 -18.83 9.05
N VAL A 124 -2.09 -18.13 8.43
CA VAL A 124 -3.51 -18.24 8.80
C VAL A 124 -4.30 -18.92 7.69
N ALA A 125 -4.20 -18.39 6.47
CA ALA A 125 -4.96 -18.87 5.33
C ALA A 125 -4.34 -18.37 4.02
N GLU A 126 -4.57 -19.13 2.95
CA GLU A 126 -4.21 -18.76 1.59
C GLU A 126 -5.47 -18.66 0.72
N PHE A 127 -5.41 -17.80 -0.29
CA PHE A 127 -6.45 -17.63 -1.30
C PHE A 127 -5.79 -17.49 -2.67
N GLN A 128 -6.33 -18.22 -3.65
CA GLN A 128 -5.92 -18.13 -5.04
C GLN A 128 -7.17 -18.19 -5.91
N GLN A 129 -7.30 -17.23 -6.83
CA GLN A 129 -8.40 -17.18 -7.77
C GLN A 129 -7.91 -16.68 -9.12
N TYR A 130 -8.04 -17.51 -10.16
CA TYR A 130 -7.88 -17.05 -11.54
C TYR A 130 -9.06 -16.19 -11.94
N VAL A 131 -8.82 -15.27 -12.86
CA VAL A 131 -9.79 -14.28 -13.32
C VAL A 131 -9.86 -14.29 -14.84
N LYS A 132 -11.08 -14.24 -15.38
CA LYS A 132 -11.34 -14.16 -16.81
C LYS A 132 -11.24 -12.71 -17.30
N PRO A 133 -10.27 -12.38 -18.17
CA PRO A 133 -10.22 -11.07 -18.81
C PRO A 133 -11.34 -10.94 -19.85
N VAL A 134 -11.91 -9.75 -19.97
CA VAL A 134 -13.06 -9.46 -20.84
C VAL A 134 -12.67 -8.54 -22.00
N ILE A 135 -11.77 -7.58 -21.77
CA ILE A 135 -11.27 -6.68 -22.83
C ILE A 135 -10.30 -7.45 -23.72
N ASN A 136 -9.34 -8.16 -23.12
CA ASN A 136 -8.29 -8.92 -23.80
C ASN A 136 -8.39 -10.40 -23.41
N PRO A 137 -9.44 -11.10 -23.90
CA PRO A 137 -9.74 -12.47 -23.45
C PRO A 137 -8.64 -13.48 -23.82
N THR A 138 -7.88 -13.20 -24.89
CA THR A 138 -6.80 -14.07 -25.36
C THR A 138 -5.46 -13.64 -24.76
N LEU A 139 -4.87 -14.51 -23.95
CA LEU A 139 -3.55 -14.31 -23.39
C LEU A 139 -2.49 -14.34 -24.50
N THR A 140 -1.60 -13.35 -24.49
CA THR A 140 -0.43 -13.37 -25.37
C THR A 140 0.53 -14.46 -24.95
N LYS A 141 1.33 -14.99 -25.89
CA LYS A 141 2.36 -15.98 -25.58
C LYS A 141 3.32 -15.49 -24.49
N ILE A 142 3.69 -14.21 -24.51
CA ILE A 142 4.56 -13.61 -23.49
C ILE A 142 3.90 -13.70 -22.10
N CYS A 143 2.60 -13.44 -22.00
CA CYS A 143 1.88 -13.54 -20.74
C CYS A 143 1.88 -14.97 -20.21
N THR A 144 1.53 -15.95 -21.06
CA THR A 144 1.52 -17.37 -20.70
C THR A 144 2.91 -17.90 -20.35
N ASP A 145 3.96 -17.49 -21.08
CA ASP A 145 5.34 -17.90 -20.81
C ASP A 145 5.84 -17.29 -19.48
N LEU A 146 5.42 -16.06 -19.16
CA LEU A 146 5.82 -15.36 -17.95
C LEU A 146 5.14 -15.93 -16.72
N THR A 147 3.82 -16.07 -16.73
CA THR A 147 3.02 -16.43 -15.55
C THR A 147 2.73 -17.92 -15.44
N GLY A 148 2.93 -18.68 -16.52
CA GLY A 148 2.51 -20.08 -16.61
C GLY A 148 1.00 -20.30 -16.71
N ILE A 149 0.20 -19.24 -16.71
CA ILE A 149 -1.27 -19.33 -16.77
C ILE A 149 -1.70 -19.69 -18.19
N LYS A 150 -2.38 -20.83 -18.34
CA LYS A 150 -2.89 -21.31 -19.63
C LYS A 150 -4.20 -20.61 -19.99
N GLN A 151 -4.46 -20.47 -21.30
CA GLN A 151 -5.70 -19.89 -21.82
C GLN A 151 -6.95 -20.59 -21.25
N GLU A 152 -6.96 -21.92 -21.24
CA GLU A 152 -8.08 -22.71 -20.70
C GLU A 152 -8.38 -22.44 -19.22
N THR A 153 -7.38 -21.98 -18.45
CA THR A 153 -7.54 -21.62 -17.04
C THR A 153 -8.35 -20.34 -16.92
N VAL A 154 -8.00 -19.29 -17.68
CA VAL A 154 -8.74 -18.01 -17.63
C VAL A 154 -10.09 -18.10 -18.34
N ASP A 155 -10.24 -18.97 -19.34
CA ASP A 155 -11.53 -19.15 -20.04
C ASP A 155 -12.65 -19.65 -19.11
N LYS A 156 -12.27 -20.50 -18.15
CA LYS A 156 -13.14 -21.14 -17.15
C LYS A 156 -13.23 -20.35 -15.84
N ALA A 157 -12.42 -19.30 -15.69
CA ALA A 157 -12.38 -18.49 -14.49
C ALA A 157 -13.63 -17.59 -14.36
N PRO A 158 -14.00 -17.19 -13.13
CA PRO A 158 -14.98 -16.13 -12.91
C PRO A 158 -14.48 -14.78 -13.45
N THR A 159 -15.40 -13.85 -13.67
CA THR A 159 -15.08 -12.45 -13.98
C THR A 159 -14.36 -11.78 -12.81
N PHE A 160 -13.70 -10.64 -13.06
CA PHE A 160 -13.03 -9.89 -11.99
C PHE A 160 -13.97 -9.55 -10.83
N LYS A 161 -15.21 -9.14 -11.13
CA LYS A 161 -16.20 -8.80 -10.11
C LYS A 161 -16.49 -9.99 -9.18
N GLU A 162 -16.79 -11.15 -9.73
CA GLU A 162 -17.08 -12.37 -8.97
C GLU A 162 -15.86 -12.88 -8.18
N ALA A 163 -14.66 -12.79 -8.78
CA ALA A 163 -13.41 -13.15 -8.12
C ALA A 163 -13.11 -12.20 -6.95
N TRP A 164 -13.32 -10.89 -7.12
CA TRP A 164 -13.12 -9.89 -6.09
C TRP A 164 -14.13 -10.05 -4.95
N GLU A 165 -15.41 -10.31 -5.26
CA GLU A 165 -16.43 -10.64 -4.26
C GLU A 165 -16.03 -11.88 -3.44
N SER A 166 -15.52 -12.93 -4.12
CA SER A 166 -15.01 -14.14 -3.46
C SER A 166 -13.82 -13.83 -2.54
N PHE A 167 -12.92 -12.94 -2.97
CA PHE A 167 -11.80 -12.48 -2.15
C PHE A 167 -12.29 -11.73 -0.90
N LEU A 168 -13.28 -10.85 -1.01
CA LEU A 168 -13.85 -10.15 0.15
C LEU A 168 -14.58 -11.10 1.11
N VAL A 169 -15.30 -12.10 0.60
CA VAL A 169 -15.90 -13.16 1.42
C VAL A 169 -14.83 -13.94 2.17
N PHE A 170 -13.71 -14.25 1.51
CA PHE A 170 -12.56 -14.89 2.16
C PHE A 170 -11.99 -14.04 3.30
N LEU A 171 -11.77 -12.73 3.09
CA LEU A 171 -11.30 -11.83 4.16
C LEU A 171 -12.30 -11.77 5.34
N ASN A 172 -13.59 -11.66 5.04
CA ASN A 172 -14.65 -11.64 6.06
C ASN A 172 -14.69 -12.92 6.88
N LYS A 173 -14.53 -14.10 6.25
CA LYS A 173 -14.45 -15.40 6.94
C LYS A 173 -13.31 -15.46 7.97
N HIS A 174 -12.23 -14.70 7.75
CA HIS A 174 -11.09 -14.59 8.66
C HIS A 174 -11.17 -13.40 9.62
N ASN A 175 -12.32 -12.72 9.72
CA ASN A 175 -12.57 -11.55 10.56
C ASN A 175 -11.58 -10.41 10.31
N ILE A 176 -11.20 -10.23 9.05
CA ILE A 176 -10.32 -9.14 8.62
C ILE A 176 -11.11 -7.84 8.57
N THR A 177 -10.57 -6.80 9.21
CA THR A 177 -11.15 -5.44 9.21
C THR A 177 -10.09 -4.40 8.90
N THR A 178 -10.52 -3.19 8.56
CA THR A 178 -9.61 -2.05 8.30
C THR A 178 -8.81 -1.65 9.54
N GLU A 179 -9.31 -1.95 10.74
CA GLU A 179 -8.62 -1.68 12.01
C GLU A 179 -7.58 -2.74 12.36
N ASN A 180 -7.87 -4.02 12.10
CA ASN A 180 -7.07 -5.13 12.59
C ASN A 180 -6.08 -5.70 11.56
N ALA A 181 -6.10 -5.20 10.32
CA ALA A 181 -5.30 -5.75 9.23
C ALA A 181 -4.65 -4.69 8.35
N ARG A 182 -3.57 -5.06 7.68
CA ARG A 182 -2.97 -4.27 6.59
C ARG A 182 -2.70 -5.17 5.40
N PHE A 183 -2.93 -4.65 4.20
CA PHE A 183 -2.44 -5.29 2.99
C PHE A 183 -0.93 -5.09 2.85
N VAL A 184 -0.28 -6.02 2.18
CA VAL A 184 1.16 -6.04 1.93
C VAL A 184 1.38 -6.46 0.48
N SER A 185 2.30 -5.82 -0.22
CA SER A 185 2.72 -6.21 -1.57
C SER A 185 4.20 -5.89 -1.80
N TRP A 186 4.83 -6.56 -2.76
CA TRP A 186 6.20 -6.26 -3.18
C TRP A 186 6.24 -5.09 -4.18
N GLY A 187 6.19 -3.88 -3.64
CA GLY A 187 6.02 -2.66 -4.42
C GLY A 187 4.58 -2.14 -4.33
N THR A 188 4.28 -1.06 -5.04
CA THR A 188 2.97 -0.41 -4.96
C THR A 188 2.04 -0.71 -6.13
N ARG A 189 2.47 -1.51 -7.11
CA ARG A 189 1.81 -1.58 -8.42
C ARG A 189 0.42 -2.22 -8.33
N ASP A 190 0.27 -3.25 -7.51
CA ASP A 190 -0.99 -3.96 -7.26
C ASP A 190 -2.05 -3.01 -6.72
N PHE A 191 -1.72 -2.27 -5.66
CA PHE A 191 -2.64 -1.34 -5.02
C PHE A 191 -2.72 0.04 -5.70
N ASN A 192 -1.79 0.34 -6.61
CA ASN A 192 -1.75 1.60 -7.35
C ASN A 192 -0.88 1.48 -8.64
N PRO A 193 -1.48 1.35 -9.84
CA PRO A 193 -2.90 1.58 -10.13
C PRO A 193 -3.77 0.33 -10.31
N VAL A 194 -3.22 -0.90 -10.25
CA VAL A 194 -3.90 -2.10 -10.81
C VAL A 194 -5.29 -2.37 -10.21
N ILE A 195 -5.40 -2.48 -8.88
CA ILE A 195 -6.69 -2.68 -8.19
C ILE A 195 -7.62 -1.47 -8.41
N PRO A 196 -7.21 -0.21 -8.14
CA PRO A 196 -8.04 0.97 -8.43
C PRO A 196 -8.62 1.00 -9.85
N ASP A 197 -7.81 0.71 -10.86
CA ASP A 197 -8.23 0.73 -12.27
C ASP A 197 -9.26 -0.36 -12.56
N ALA A 198 -9.07 -1.57 -12.00
CA ALA A 198 -10.02 -2.67 -12.15
C ALA A 198 -11.36 -2.38 -11.44
N LEU A 199 -11.32 -1.83 -10.21
CA LEU A 199 -12.52 -1.44 -9.47
C LEU A 199 -13.30 -0.33 -10.20
N GLU A 200 -12.62 0.67 -10.74
CA GLU A 200 -13.27 1.76 -11.48
C GLU A 200 -13.89 1.26 -12.78
N ARG A 201 -13.18 0.38 -13.51
CA ARG A 201 -13.67 -0.21 -14.76
C ARG A 201 -14.94 -1.05 -14.56
N GLU A 202 -14.97 -1.89 -13.54
CA GLU A 202 -16.10 -2.78 -13.26
C GLU A 202 -17.18 -2.14 -12.38
N ASN A 203 -17.06 -0.84 -12.08
CA ASN A 203 -17.97 -0.07 -11.22
C ASN A 203 -18.18 -0.72 -9.83
N ILE A 204 -17.09 -1.20 -9.21
CA ILE A 204 -17.10 -1.85 -7.91
C ILE A 204 -16.81 -0.81 -6.82
N LEU A 205 -17.76 -0.64 -5.90
CA LEU A 205 -17.61 0.23 -4.73
C LEU A 205 -16.79 -0.48 -3.64
N PRO A 206 -16.06 0.27 -2.79
CA PRO A 206 -15.44 -0.31 -1.59
C PRO A 206 -16.51 -0.92 -0.66
N PRO A 207 -16.14 -1.93 0.14
CA PRO A 207 -17.06 -2.50 1.13
C PRO A 207 -17.40 -1.46 2.20
N GLU A 208 -18.68 -1.37 2.57
CA GLU A 208 -19.14 -0.51 3.66
C GLU A 208 -18.88 -1.15 5.03
N PRO A 209 -18.70 -0.36 6.12
CA PRO A 209 -18.64 1.10 6.14
C PRO A 209 -17.23 1.67 5.95
N ASP A 210 -16.19 0.85 6.16
CA ASP A 210 -14.83 1.34 6.36
C ASP A 210 -13.93 1.22 5.12
N GLY A 211 -14.43 0.61 4.04
CA GLY A 211 -13.64 0.33 2.85
C GLY A 211 -12.60 -0.76 3.07
N TYR A 212 -11.45 -0.59 2.44
CA TYR A 212 -10.38 -1.58 2.45
C TYR A 212 -9.34 -1.29 3.53
N PRO A 213 -8.70 -2.32 4.12
CA PRO A 213 -7.47 -2.14 4.88
C PRO A 213 -6.45 -1.29 4.11
N ALA A 214 -5.72 -0.44 4.83
CA ALA A 214 -4.58 0.26 4.24
C ALA A 214 -3.49 -0.75 3.86
N TYR A 215 -2.64 -0.39 2.89
CA TYR A 215 -1.55 -1.23 2.41
C TYR A 215 -0.18 -0.59 2.66
N PHE A 216 0.87 -1.42 2.70
CA PHE A 216 2.25 -0.95 2.64
C PHE A 216 3.08 -1.76 1.65
N ASP A 217 4.11 -1.10 1.16
CA ASP A 217 5.13 -1.63 0.26
C ASP A 217 6.23 -2.33 1.06
N LEU A 218 6.23 -3.67 1.02
CA LEU A 218 7.22 -4.50 1.70
C LEU A 218 8.61 -4.37 1.05
N GLN A 219 8.68 -4.15 -0.27
CA GLN A 219 9.95 -3.94 -0.96
C GLN A 219 10.65 -2.68 -0.43
N TYR A 220 9.90 -1.60 -0.21
CA TYR A 220 10.44 -0.37 0.37
C TYR A 220 10.93 -0.59 1.80
N GLU A 221 10.14 -1.26 2.65
CA GLU A 221 10.54 -1.59 4.02
C GLU A 221 11.77 -2.52 4.06
N TYR A 222 11.81 -3.54 3.21
CA TYR A 222 12.95 -4.46 3.07
C TYR A 222 14.23 -3.70 2.67
N SER A 223 14.11 -2.79 1.70
CA SER A 223 15.24 -1.99 1.23
C SER A 223 15.80 -1.06 2.32
N LEU A 224 14.93 -0.52 3.19
CA LEU A 224 15.35 0.26 4.34
C LEU A 224 15.99 -0.61 5.41
N PHE A 225 15.35 -1.73 5.77
CA PHE A 225 15.80 -2.67 6.79
C PHE A 225 17.19 -3.22 6.48
N THR A 226 17.45 -3.56 5.22
CA THR A 226 18.73 -4.10 4.77
C THR A 226 19.80 -3.02 4.50
N GLY A 227 19.43 -1.74 4.54
CA GLY A 227 20.31 -0.62 4.18
C GLY A 227 20.65 -0.55 2.68
N LYS A 228 19.96 -1.32 1.83
CA LYS A 228 20.16 -1.40 0.38
C LYS A 228 19.06 -0.65 -0.36
N TYR A 229 18.91 0.64 -0.06
CA TYR A 229 17.86 1.43 -0.70
C TYR A 229 17.93 1.33 -2.24
N CYS A 230 16.96 0.62 -2.81
CA CYS A 230 16.79 0.43 -4.23
C CYS A 230 15.31 0.65 -4.56
N PRO A 231 14.95 1.61 -5.42
CA PRO A 231 13.57 1.87 -5.77
C PRO A 231 12.90 0.73 -6.55
N PHE A 232 13.66 -0.28 -7.00
CA PHE A 232 13.18 -1.43 -7.77
C PHE A 232 13.91 -2.71 -7.34
N PHE A 233 13.95 -3.00 -6.05
CA PHE A 233 14.51 -4.26 -5.57
C PHE A 233 13.65 -5.42 -6.06
N LYS A 234 14.23 -6.36 -6.80
CA LYS A 234 13.49 -7.49 -7.38
C LYS A 234 13.13 -8.51 -6.31
N LEU A 235 11.92 -9.06 -6.36
CA LEU A 235 11.47 -10.10 -5.43
C LEU A 235 12.42 -11.30 -5.43
N SER A 236 12.79 -11.80 -6.61
CA SER A 236 13.73 -12.92 -6.75
C SER A 236 15.07 -12.73 -6.05
N LEU A 237 15.62 -11.50 -6.07
CA LEU A 237 16.86 -11.18 -5.34
C LEU A 237 16.65 -11.20 -3.82
N ALA A 238 15.50 -10.72 -3.34
CA ALA A 238 15.19 -10.73 -1.91
C ALA A 238 14.96 -12.16 -1.39
N ILE A 239 14.34 -13.02 -2.22
CA ILE A 239 14.18 -14.46 -1.95
C ILE A 239 15.53 -15.14 -1.80
N GLU A 240 16.44 -14.93 -2.76
CA GLU A 240 17.80 -15.46 -2.70
C GLU A 240 18.56 -14.97 -1.45
N GLU A 241 18.52 -13.67 -1.17
CA GLU A 241 19.18 -13.08 0.02
C GLU A 241 18.63 -13.62 1.34
N CYS A 242 17.32 -13.88 1.39
CA CYS A 242 16.65 -14.50 2.53
C CYS A 242 16.90 -16.02 2.63
N LYS A 243 17.64 -16.60 1.68
CA LYS A 243 17.87 -18.05 1.54
C LYS A 243 16.55 -18.83 1.47
N LEU A 244 15.61 -18.27 0.74
CA LEU A 244 14.32 -18.87 0.39
C LEU A 244 14.36 -19.31 -1.07
N ASP A 245 13.39 -20.12 -1.47
CA ASP A 245 13.21 -20.54 -2.85
C ASP A 245 11.71 -20.66 -3.17
N PHE A 246 11.29 -20.26 -4.37
CA PHE A 246 9.89 -20.29 -4.79
C PHE A 246 9.29 -21.70 -4.70
N SER A 247 10.08 -22.75 -4.94
CA SER A 247 9.64 -24.15 -4.83
C SER A 247 9.20 -24.53 -3.42
N GLN A 248 9.71 -23.86 -2.37
CA GLN A 248 9.26 -24.06 -0.98
C GLN A 248 7.79 -23.64 -0.78
N PHE A 249 7.27 -22.82 -1.70
CA PHE A 249 5.91 -22.31 -1.67
C PHE A 249 4.98 -23.01 -2.66
N GLY A 250 5.46 -24.07 -3.33
CA GLY A 250 4.63 -24.95 -4.15
C GLY A 250 4.52 -24.55 -5.61
N GLY A 251 5.41 -23.70 -6.14
CA GLY A 251 5.41 -23.37 -7.55
C GLY A 251 6.61 -22.51 -7.98
N SER A 252 6.42 -21.69 -9.01
CA SER A 252 7.44 -20.84 -9.59
C SER A 252 7.10 -19.36 -9.41
N HIS A 253 8.14 -18.52 -9.52
CA HIS A 253 7.99 -17.07 -9.68
C HIS A 253 6.98 -16.73 -10.79
N HIS A 254 6.23 -15.64 -10.62
CA HIS A 254 5.13 -15.20 -11.48
C HIS A 254 3.85 -16.06 -11.44
N SER A 255 3.68 -16.85 -10.37
CA SER A 255 2.36 -17.29 -9.94
C SER A 255 1.95 -16.46 -8.74
N ALA A 256 0.79 -15.81 -8.79
CA ALA A 256 0.41 -14.81 -7.80
C ALA A 256 0.40 -15.39 -6.37
N ILE A 257 -0.10 -16.63 -6.19
CA ILE A 257 -0.09 -17.25 -4.86
C ILE A 257 1.32 -17.60 -4.38
N VAL A 258 2.20 -18.03 -5.30
CA VAL A 258 3.58 -18.40 -4.97
C VAL A 258 4.35 -17.14 -4.57
N ASP A 259 4.15 -16.04 -5.30
CA ASP A 259 4.80 -14.77 -5.02
C ASP A 259 4.29 -14.16 -3.70
N ALA A 260 2.97 -14.17 -3.44
CA ALA A 260 2.41 -13.77 -2.16
C ALA A 260 2.96 -14.59 -0.97
N LYS A 261 3.13 -15.91 -1.12
CA LYS A 261 3.72 -16.78 -0.08
C LYS A 261 5.21 -16.53 0.09
N SER A 262 5.91 -16.27 -1.02
CA SER A 262 7.33 -15.93 -1.05
C SER A 262 7.60 -14.61 -0.32
N GLU A 263 6.80 -13.59 -0.59
CA GLU A 263 6.78 -12.32 0.13
C GLU A 263 6.49 -12.51 1.63
N ALA A 264 5.50 -13.33 1.98
CA ALA A 264 5.23 -13.67 3.39
C ALA A 264 6.44 -14.37 4.05
N GLY A 265 7.19 -15.17 3.29
CA GLY A 265 8.46 -15.76 3.70
C GLY A 265 9.53 -14.71 4.02
N ILE A 266 9.73 -13.73 3.12
CA ILE A 266 10.65 -12.60 3.37
C ILE A 266 10.21 -11.83 4.60
N PHE A 267 8.91 -11.54 4.71
CA PHE A 267 8.35 -10.81 5.83
C PHE A 267 8.62 -11.54 7.16
N LYS A 268 8.40 -12.85 7.24
CA LYS A 268 8.78 -13.68 8.40
C LYS A 268 10.26 -13.56 8.74
N LYS A 269 11.16 -13.53 7.74
CA LYS A 269 12.60 -13.36 7.95
C LYS A 269 12.93 -11.98 8.51
N MET A 270 12.32 -10.91 8.00
CA MET A 270 12.49 -9.54 8.51
C MET A 270 12.09 -9.46 9.99
N ILE A 271 10.91 -9.99 10.34
CA ILE A 271 10.40 -10.01 11.72
C ILE A 271 11.36 -10.76 12.66
N SER A 272 11.79 -11.95 12.24
CA SER A 272 12.73 -12.79 13.01
C SER A 272 14.10 -12.10 13.19
N ALA A 273 14.49 -11.27 12.23
CA ALA A 273 15.75 -10.53 12.23
C ALA A 273 15.70 -9.18 12.96
N GLY A 274 14.55 -8.77 13.50
CA GLY A 274 14.44 -7.57 14.33
C GLY A 274 13.56 -6.46 13.78
N TRP A 275 13.03 -6.58 12.56
CA TRP A 275 12.08 -5.59 12.03
C TRP A 275 10.78 -5.60 12.83
N ASP A 276 10.19 -4.42 13.06
CA ASP A 276 8.93 -4.25 13.79
C ASP A 276 7.86 -3.68 12.84
N PRO A 277 6.76 -4.41 12.57
CA PRO A 277 5.74 -3.97 11.64
C PRO A 277 4.94 -2.78 12.18
N TYR A 278 5.01 -2.47 13.47
CA TYR A 278 4.38 -1.29 14.06
C TYR A 278 5.20 -0.01 13.88
N GLU A 279 6.43 -0.12 13.37
CA GLU A 279 7.32 1.00 13.05
C GLU A 279 7.49 1.23 11.54
N LEU A 280 6.66 0.58 10.71
CA LEU A 280 6.68 0.77 9.26
C LEU A 280 6.55 2.25 8.89
N VAL A 281 7.26 2.66 7.84
CA VAL A 281 7.38 4.07 7.44
C VAL A 281 6.46 4.46 6.29
N ASN A 282 5.85 3.48 5.63
CA ASN A 282 4.92 3.68 4.54
C ASN A 282 3.58 2.96 4.81
N ASN A 283 2.46 3.67 4.69
CA ASN A 283 1.11 3.15 4.90
C ASN A 283 0.15 3.99 4.07
N PHE A 284 -0.58 3.35 3.17
CA PHE A 284 -1.33 4.01 2.11
C PHE A 284 -2.79 3.53 2.07
N GLU A 285 -3.71 4.46 1.82
CA GLU A 285 -5.09 4.12 1.51
C GLU A 285 -5.21 3.67 0.05
N ILE A 286 -6.06 2.68 -0.20
CA ILE A 286 -6.44 2.29 -1.56
C ILE A 286 -7.37 3.37 -2.12
N LYS A 287 -7.03 3.91 -3.28
CA LYS A 287 -7.85 4.94 -3.93
C LYS A 287 -8.92 4.27 -4.77
N ASN A 288 -10.19 4.56 -4.49
CA ASN A 288 -11.29 4.26 -5.40
C ASN A 288 -11.97 5.59 -5.78
N ASN A 289 -11.89 5.98 -7.06
CA ASN A 289 -12.43 7.26 -7.53
C ASN A 289 -13.96 7.31 -7.47
N LEU A 290 -14.64 6.15 -7.48
CA LEU A 290 -16.11 6.06 -7.40
C LEU A 290 -16.64 6.44 -6.01
N ALA A 291 -15.94 6.03 -4.95
CA ALA A 291 -16.32 6.38 -3.57
C ALA A 291 -16.36 7.91 -3.34
N ASN A 292 -15.43 8.65 -3.96
CA ASN A 292 -15.35 10.11 -3.85
C ASN A 292 -16.45 10.85 -4.64
N LYS A 293 -17.09 10.19 -5.62
CA LYS A 293 -18.21 10.79 -6.38
C LYS A 293 -19.50 10.72 -5.57
N ASN A 294 -19.81 9.56 -4.98
CA ASN A 294 -21.02 9.38 -4.18
C ASN A 294 -21.03 10.23 -2.89
N SER A 295 -19.87 10.50 -2.29
CA SER A 295 -19.79 11.39 -1.12
C SER A 295 -20.16 12.84 -1.43
N ASN A 296 -19.95 13.31 -2.67
CA ASN A 296 -20.32 14.66 -3.09
C ASN A 296 -21.79 14.74 -3.54
N ASP A 297 -22.36 13.68 -4.12
CA ASP A 297 -23.78 13.68 -4.52
C ASP A 297 -24.72 13.52 -3.30
N SER A 298 -24.27 12.87 -2.22
CA SER A 298 -25.06 12.72 -0.99
C SER A 298 -25.22 14.01 -0.17
N SER A 299 -24.41 15.05 -0.41
CA SER A 299 -24.57 16.36 0.25
C SER A 299 -25.59 17.28 -0.41
N ASP A 300 -26.03 16.97 -1.64
CA ASP A 300 -26.92 17.85 -2.41
C ASP A 300 -28.41 17.46 -2.34
N ILE A 301 -28.76 16.29 -1.76
CA ILE A 301 -30.15 15.80 -1.71
C ILE A 301 -30.90 16.22 -0.42
N LYS A 302 -30.24 16.90 0.54
CA LYS A 302 -30.89 17.30 1.81
C LYS A 302 -31.51 18.69 1.85
N ASN A 303 -31.56 19.44 0.75
CA ASN A 303 -32.06 20.83 0.75
C ASN A 303 -33.37 21.10 0.00
N ASP A 304 -34.02 20.12 -0.64
CA ASP A 304 -35.24 20.35 -1.44
C ASP A 304 -36.48 19.59 -0.94
N ILE A 305 -36.72 19.58 0.37
CA ILE A 305 -38.06 19.32 0.93
C ILE A 305 -38.29 20.28 2.12
N SER A 306 -38.75 21.49 1.80
CA SER A 306 -39.58 22.32 2.70
C SER A 306 -40.38 23.32 1.87
#